data_AF-A0A9D5AXQ2-F1
#
_entry.id   AF-A0A9D5AXQ2-F1
#
_cell.length_a   1.000
_cell.length_b   1.000
_cell.length_c   1.000
_cell.angle_alpha   90.00
_cell.angle_beta   90.00
_cell.angle_gamma   90.00
#
_symmetry.space_group_name_H-M   'P 1'
#
loop_
_entity.id
_entity.type
_entity.pdbx_description
1 polymer ?
#
loop_
_entity_poly.entity_id
_entity_poly.type
_entity_poly.pdbx_seq_one_letter_code
_entity_poly.pdbx_strand_id
1 'polypeptide(L)'
;MAGSRKGKEKACNRESKKKKKTDGNKDVDPQLWHAFAGTMVQIPKVNSSIFYFPQGHVEHACEPVNFSADSRIPSQIPCRVAAIHYRADPDTDELYAKLRLVPLQISEVSFDDGDVAGINDMSVTKNNYQSYTKTLTKSDANNGGGFICPKNCAETLFPPLDYSFTLPSQHIYPTDVHGEMWKFRHSYNSMRKQHRLTAGWSAFVTNKQPVSGDSLVFLRAENGELHIGIRRSKRGNDFGFNPSSKSKPGNEIGTRLVPSYGELTSSSREKDDKPQKTSKGNEMGIGKVKAEDVIEAVKLGVNMQPFDVVYYPWVGTPSFL
;
A
#
# COMPACT_ATOMS: atom_id res chain seq x y z
N MET A 1 -42.34 48.81 -47.68
CA MET A 1 -42.84 48.79 -46.29
C MET A 1 -41.96 47.87 -45.47
N ALA A 2 -41.47 48.39 -44.33
CA ALA A 2 -40.93 47.73 -43.12
C ALA A 2 -40.36 46.29 -43.23
N GLY A 3 -39.16 45.95 -42.75
CA GLY A 3 -38.18 46.66 -41.95
C GLY A 3 -37.36 45.65 -41.12
N SER A 4 -36.10 46.00 -40.81
CA SER A 4 -35.25 45.48 -39.70
C SER A 4 -34.90 43.98 -39.70
N ARG A 5 -33.74 43.48 -39.27
CA ARG A 5 -32.55 44.01 -38.60
C ARG A 5 -31.43 42.95 -38.73
N LYS A 6 -30.21 43.45 -38.82
CA LYS A 6 -28.89 42.81 -38.67
C LYS A 6 -28.81 41.63 -37.69
N GLY A 7 -27.90 40.69 -37.98
CA GLY A 7 -27.32 39.79 -36.98
C GLY A 7 -26.16 38.95 -37.52
N LYS A 8 -24.94 39.45 -37.41
CA LYS A 8 -23.69 38.66 -37.54
C LYS A 8 -23.61 37.68 -36.38
N GLU A 9 -23.51 36.38 -36.62
CA GLU A 9 -22.97 35.36 -35.70
C GLU A 9 -22.74 34.08 -36.53
N LYS A 10 -21.72 33.25 -36.38
CA LYS A 10 -20.53 33.21 -35.52
C LYS A 10 -19.67 32.11 -36.13
N ALA A 11 -18.37 32.38 -36.28
CA ALA A 11 -17.39 31.39 -36.67
C ALA A 11 -17.45 30.21 -35.67
N CYS A 12 -17.56 28.99 -36.20
CA CYS A 12 -17.54 27.77 -35.43
C CYS A 12 -16.15 27.62 -34.77
N ASN A 13 -16.11 27.90 -33.47
CA ASN A 13 -14.95 27.83 -32.61
C ASN A 13 -14.48 26.37 -32.50
N ARG A 14 -13.39 26.03 -33.17
CA ARG A 14 -12.61 24.81 -32.89
C ARG A 14 -11.87 25.02 -31.58
N GLU A 15 -12.57 24.81 -30.48
CA GLU A 15 -11.93 24.79 -29.17
C GLU A 15 -11.36 23.39 -28.92
N SER A 16 -10.10 23.27 -29.30
CA SER A 16 -9.20 22.18 -28.97
C SER A 16 -9.31 21.86 -27.48
N LYS A 17 -9.97 20.75 -27.13
CA LYS A 17 -9.89 20.15 -25.80
C LYS A 17 -8.45 19.70 -25.54
N LYS A 18 -7.64 20.65 -25.05
CA LYS A 18 -6.33 20.42 -24.47
C LYS A 18 -6.56 19.56 -23.22
N LYS A 19 -6.36 18.24 -23.35
CA LYS A 19 -6.26 17.32 -22.21
C LYS A 19 -5.21 17.90 -21.25
N LYS A 20 -5.67 18.54 -20.17
CA LYS A 20 -4.82 18.80 -19.00
C LYS A 20 -4.43 17.43 -18.46
N LYS A 21 -3.17 17.03 -18.69
CA LYS A 21 -2.49 16.07 -17.82
C LYS A 21 -2.58 16.67 -16.42
N THR A 22 -3.46 16.16 -15.58
CA THR A 22 -3.42 16.46 -14.15
C THR A 22 -2.31 15.63 -13.55
N ASP A 23 -1.37 16.30 -12.90
CA ASP A 23 -0.21 15.79 -12.18
C ASP A 23 -0.44 14.44 -11.50
N GLY A 24 0.57 13.57 -11.56
CA GLY A 24 0.68 12.33 -10.77
C GLY A 24 0.91 12.57 -9.27
N ASN A 25 0.20 13.56 -8.72
CA ASN A 25 0.43 14.15 -7.40
C ASN A 25 -0.90 14.41 -6.67
N LYS A 26 -1.95 13.65 -7.01
CA LYS A 26 -3.24 13.74 -6.32
C LYS A 26 -3.18 12.83 -5.10
N ASP A 27 -3.42 13.43 -3.94
CA ASP A 27 -3.58 12.66 -2.72
C ASP A 27 -4.91 11.89 -2.76
N VAL A 28 -4.87 10.66 -2.25
CA VAL A 28 -6.02 9.78 -2.06
C VAL A 28 -6.74 10.21 -0.79
N ASP A 29 -8.07 10.15 -0.79
CA ASP A 29 -8.85 10.37 0.42
C ASP A 29 -8.35 9.45 1.57
N PRO A 30 -8.08 9.99 2.77
CA PRO A 30 -7.52 9.21 3.87
C PRO A 30 -8.37 7.99 4.26
N GLN A 31 -9.70 8.11 4.24
CA GLN A 31 -10.57 6.98 4.62
C GLN A 31 -10.50 5.87 3.57
N LEU A 32 -10.56 6.23 2.29
CA LEU A 32 -10.38 5.29 1.19
C LEU A 32 -8.99 4.62 1.24
N TRP A 33 -7.94 5.39 1.49
CA TRP A 33 -6.57 4.89 1.59
C TRP A 33 -6.43 3.88 2.73
N HIS A 34 -6.91 4.19 3.93
CA HIS A 34 -6.87 3.28 5.09
C HIS A 34 -7.69 2.01 4.85
N ALA A 35 -8.86 2.13 4.22
CA ALA A 35 -9.68 0.97 3.86
C ALA A 35 -8.95 -0.02 2.95
N PHE A 36 -8.17 0.50 1.99
CA PHE A 36 -7.39 -0.33 1.06
C PHE A 36 -6.06 -0.82 1.65
N ALA A 37 -5.41 -0.03 2.50
CA ALA A 37 -4.17 -0.43 3.18
C ALA A 37 -4.42 -1.59 4.17
N GLY A 38 -5.57 -1.55 4.85
CA GLY A 38 -6.04 -2.61 5.74
C GLY A 38 -6.03 -2.20 7.21
N THR A 39 -6.81 -2.92 8.02
CA THR A 39 -7.14 -2.55 9.40
C THR A 39 -5.98 -2.54 10.38
N MET A 40 -4.84 -3.16 10.03
CA MET A 40 -3.64 -3.20 10.89
C MET A 40 -2.69 -2.02 10.63
N VAL A 41 -2.94 -1.23 9.59
CA VAL A 41 -2.07 -0.12 9.22
C VAL A 41 -2.38 1.06 10.11
N GLN A 42 -1.36 1.56 10.80
CA GLN A 42 -1.45 2.75 11.63
C GLN A 42 -0.49 3.81 11.09
N ILE A 43 -1.03 4.98 10.79
CA ILE A 43 -0.25 6.15 10.37
C ILE A 43 -0.40 7.20 11.47
N PRO A 44 0.70 7.81 11.97
CA PRO A 44 0.63 8.83 13.02
C PRO A 44 -0.22 10.02 12.57
N LYS A 45 -0.71 10.82 13.53
CA LYS A 45 -1.52 12.01 13.22
C LYS A 45 -0.61 13.17 12.82
N VAL A 46 -1.13 14.10 12.02
CA VAL A 46 -0.42 15.36 11.77
C VAL A 46 -0.27 16.12 13.10
N ASN A 47 0.89 16.72 13.31
CA ASN A 47 1.37 17.38 14.51
C ASN A 47 1.68 16.49 15.72
N SER A 48 1.54 15.16 15.63
CA SER A 48 1.97 14.28 16.73
C SER A 48 3.49 14.15 16.78
N SER A 49 4.02 14.00 18.00
CA SER A 49 5.43 13.64 18.24
C SER A 49 5.61 12.14 18.04
N ILE A 50 6.64 11.75 17.29
CA ILE A 50 7.01 10.37 16.98
C ILE A 50 8.52 10.18 17.13
N PHE A 51 8.98 8.94 17.12
CA PHE A 51 10.39 8.61 16.97
C PHE A 51 10.63 8.05 15.57
N TYR A 52 11.48 8.73 14.80
CA TYR A 52 12.00 8.18 13.55
C TYR A 52 13.18 7.26 13.86
N PHE A 53 13.13 6.03 13.35
CA PHE A 53 14.19 5.02 13.51
C PHE A 53 14.97 4.84 12.20
N PRO A 54 16.17 5.43 12.04
CA PRO A 54 17.00 5.28 10.85
C PRO A 54 17.21 3.82 10.44
N GLN A 55 17.50 2.94 11.40
CA GLN A 55 17.72 1.51 11.13
C GLN A 55 16.47 0.85 10.56
N GLY A 56 15.28 1.16 11.09
CA GLY A 56 14.02 0.66 10.56
C GLY A 56 13.76 1.16 9.13
N HIS A 57 14.12 2.41 8.81
CA HIS A 57 13.96 2.94 7.47
C HIS A 57 14.89 2.25 6.44
N VAL A 58 16.10 1.86 6.86
CA VAL A 58 17.03 1.07 6.03
C VAL A 58 16.43 -0.28 5.61
N GLU A 59 15.67 -0.95 6.48
CA GLU A 59 15.01 -2.22 6.14
C GLU A 59 13.95 -2.08 5.03
N HIS A 60 13.51 -0.85 4.76
CA HIS A 60 12.57 -0.52 3.69
C HIS A 60 13.28 -0.10 2.39
N ALA A 61 14.62 -0.12 2.35
CA ALA A 61 15.39 0.17 1.16
C ALA A 61 15.38 -1.01 0.16
N CYS A 62 15.33 -0.70 -1.14
CA CYS A 62 15.43 -1.70 -2.21
C CYS A 62 16.87 -2.19 -2.44
N GLU A 63 17.85 -1.46 -1.92
CA GLU A 63 19.27 -1.75 -2.06
C GLU A 63 19.96 -1.60 -0.70
N PRO A 64 21.11 -2.28 -0.48
CA PRO A 64 21.89 -2.11 0.74
C PRO A 64 22.29 -0.65 0.93
N VAL A 65 21.87 -0.07 2.06
CA VAL A 65 22.20 1.31 2.42
C VAL A 65 23.57 1.34 3.09
N ASN A 66 24.53 2.02 2.48
CA ASN A 66 25.86 2.20 3.04
C ASN A 66 26.03 3.65 3.49
N PHE A 67 26.07 3.87 4.80
CA PHE A 67 26.46 5.16 5.36
C PHE A 67 27.98 5.30 5.35
N SER A 68 28.48 6.53 5.15
CA SER A 68 29.92 6.79 5.25
C SER A 68 30.43 6.44 6.65
N ALA A 69 31.59 5.81 6.76
CA ALA A 69 32.14 5.27 8.01
C ALA A 69 32.22 6.27 9.17
N ASP A 70 32.31 7.57 8.88
CA ASP A 70 32.38 8.66 9.86
C ASP A 70 31.00 9.16 10.35
N SER A 71 29.90 8.58 9.85
CA SER A 71 28.54 9.03 10.18
C SER A 71 28.08 8.43 11.50
N ARG A 72 28.12 9.21 12.58
CA ARG A 72 27.48 8.83 13.85
C ARG A 72 25.96 8.98 13.71
N ILE A 73 25.28 7.87 13.42
CA ILE A 73 23.82 7.84 13.25
C ILE A 73 23.17 7.49 14.59
N PRO A 74 22.29 8.33 15.14
CA PRO A 74 21.53 8.01 16.34
C PRO A 74 20.53 6.88 16.04
N SER A 75 20.24 6.04 17.06
CA SER A 75 19.27 4.95 16.92
C SER A 75 17.83 5.46 16.74
N GLN A 76 17.54 6.65 17.24
CA GLN A 76 16.22 7.29 17.16
C GLN A 76 16.37 8.81 17.06
N ILE A 77 15.46 9.44 16.32
CA ILE A 77 15.38 10.90 16.16
C ILE A 77 13.95 11.32 16.54
N PRO A 78 13.74 12.07 17.63
CA PRO A 78 12.44 12.63 17.94
C PRO A 78 12.01 13.58 16.83
N CYS A 79 10.78 13.42 16.33
CA CYS A 79 10.25 14.21 15.23
C CYS A 79 8.80 14.58 15.50
N ARG A 80 8.36 15.71 14.94
CA ARG A 80 6.94 16.02 14.78
C ARG A 80 6.52 15.77 13.33
N VAL A 81 5.36 15.14 13.15
CA VAL A 81 4.78 14.95 11.81
C VAL A 81 4.19 16.27 11.32
N ALA A 82 4.79 16.91 10.33
CA ALA A 82 4.32 18.19 9.79
C ALA A 82 3.23 18.03 8.71
N ALA A 83 3.30 16.97 7.90
CA ALA A 83 2.33 16.69 6.86
C ALA A 83 2.31 15.20 6.51
N ILE A 84 1.16 14.72 6.00
CA ILE A 84 0.98 13.36 5.51
C ILE A 84 0.26 13.45 4.17
N HIS A 85 0.83 12.80 3.16
CA HIS A 85 0.26 12.68 1.83
C HIS A 85 -0.02 11.21 1.54
N TYR A 86 -1.30 10.84 1.51
CA TYR A 86 -1.75 9.50 1.18
C TYR A 86 -1.78 9.32 -0.34
N ARG A 87 -1.09 8.31 -0.86
CA ARG A 87 -0.87 8.15 -2.30
C ARG A 87 -0.99 6.71 -2.75
N ALA A 88 -1.18 6.57 -4.06
CA ALA A 88 -1.16 5.31 -4.76
C ALA A 88 -0.28 5.45 -5.99
N ASP A 89 0.57 4.46 -6.24
CA ASP A 89 1.41 4.39 -7.43
C ASP A 89 0.52 4.21 -8.68
N PRO A 90 0.65 5.07 -9.70
CA PRO A 90 -0.28 5.12 -10.84
C PRO A 90 -0.21 3.89 -11.76
N ASP A 91 0.87 3.12 -11.71
CA ASP A 91 1.09 1.97 -12.58
C ASP A 91 0.80 0.65 -11.86
N THR A 92 1.04 0.60 -10.54
CA THR A 92 0.93 -0.62 -9.74
C THR A 92 -0.27 -0.64 -8.79
N ASP A 93 -1.00 0.47 -8.65
CA ASP A 93 -2.06 0.68 -7.64
C ASP A 93 -1.56 0.53 -6.19
N GLU A 94 -0.24 0.52 -5.96
CA GLU A 94 0.31 0.27 -4.64
C GLU A 94 0.25 1.52 -3.76
N LEU A 95 -0.29 1.34 -2.56
CA LEU A 95 -0.45 2.42 -1.61
C LEU A 95 0.85 2.76 -0.90
N TYR A 96 1.07 4.05 -0.68
CA TYR A 96 2.13 4.56 0.18
C TYR A 96 1.72 5.88 0.82
N ALA A 97 2.32 6.19 1.95
CA ALA A 97 2.17 7.47 2.64
C ALA A 97 3.51 8.20 2.58
N LYS A 98 3.50 9.46 2.15
CA LYS A 98 4.67 10.34 2.22
C LYS A 98 4.49 11.28 3.43
N LEU A 99 5.40 11.21 4.38
CA LEU A 99 5.34 12.00 5.61
C LEU A 99 6.45 13.06 5.60
N ARG A 100 6.11 14.28 6.00
CA ARG A 100 7.07 15.36 6.27
C ARG A 100 7.35 15.36 7.76
N LEU A 101 8.61 15.15 8.14
CA LEU A 101 9.04 15.11 9.54
C LEU A 101 9.89 16.35 9.87
N VAL A 102 9.72 16.86 11.08
CA VAL A 102 10.53 17.96 11.63
C VAL A 102 11.22 17.46 12.90
N PRO A 103 12.55 17.29 12.90
CA PRO A 103 13.29 16.89 14.09
C PRO A 103 13.03 17.83 15.28
N LEU A 104 12.92 17.26 16.47
CA LEU A 104 12.72 17.97 17.74
C LEU A 104 13.95 17.81 18.63
N GLN A 105 14.26 18.84 19.41
CA GLN A 105 15.25 18.69 20.48
C GLN A 105 14.67 17.80 21.59
N ILE A 106 15.51 17.00 22.26
CA ILE A 106 15.06 16.09 23.34
C ILE A 106 14.30 16.84 24.45
N SER A 107 14.63 18.11 24.68
CA SER A 107 13.94 18.98 25.65
C SER A 107 12.54 19.43 25.22
N GLU A 108 12.21 19.37 23.94
CA GLU A 108 10.91 19.75 23.37
C GLU A 108 9.95 18.57 23.29
N VAL A 109 10.40 17.38 23.66
CA VAL A 109 9.58 16.17 23.65
C VAL A 109 8.70 16.16 24.91
N SER A 110 7.65 16.97 24.90
CA SER A 110 6.54 16.81 25.83
C SER A 110 5.74 15.60 25.35
N PHE A 111 6.01 14.43 25.92
CA PHE A 111 4.99 13.39 25.99
C PHE A 111 3.94 13.96 26.92
N ASP A 112 2.92 14.62 26.37
CA ASP A 112 1.74 14.90 27.18
C ASP A 112 1.28 13.55 27.72
N ASP A 113 1.27 13.41 29.05
CA ASP A 113 0.98 12.15 29.75
C ASP A 113 -0.48 11.67 29.49
N GLY A 114 -1.23 12.43 28.68
CA GLY A 114 -2.52 12.09 28.09
C GLY A 114 -2.48 11.44 26.69
N ASP A 115 -1.36 11.46 25.97
CA ASP A 115 -1.23 10.93 24.60
C ASP A 115 -0.54 9.54 24.54
N VAL A 116 -0.08 9.02 25.68
CA VAL A 116 0.18 7.57 25.88
C VAL A 116 -1.14 6.78 25.98
N ALA A 117 -2.29 7.42 25.74
CA ALA A 117 -3.56 6.78 25.42
C ALA A 117 -3.77 6.49 23.91
N GLY A 118 -2.78 6.75 23.04
CA GLY A 118 -2.88 6.45 21.61
C GLY A 118 -2.88 4.96 21.24
N ILE A 119 -2.56 4.06 22.18
CA ILE A 119 -2.54 2.60 21.96
C ILE A 119 -3.93 1.96 22.22
N ASN A 120 -4.87 2.69 22.85
CA ASN A 120 -6.19 2.17 23.20
C ASN A 120 -7.36 3.06 22.81
N ASP A 121 -7.25 3.85 21.74
CA ASP A 121 -8.45 4.17 20.95
C ASP A 121 -8.75 2.99 20.01
N MET A 122 -9.12 1.88 20.64
CA MET A 122 -9.83 0.77 20.02
C MET A 122 -11.33 1.09 19.95
N SER A 123 -11.74 2.36 19.99
CA SER A 123 -12.70 2.77 18.99
C SER A 123 -11.87 2.75 17.70
N VAL A 124 -11.91 1.66 16.94
CA VAL A 124 -12.80 1.66 15.77
C VAL A 124 -13.29 3.09 15.61
N THR A 125 -12.48 3.94 14.95
CA THR A 125 -13.06 4.96 14.12
C THR A 125 -14.19 4.22 13.47
N LYS A 126 -15.43 4.55 13.87
CA LYS A 126 -16.63 4.07 13.21
C LYS A 126 -16.52 4.71 11.85
N ASN A 127 -15.65 4.12 11.05
CA ASN A 127 -15.54 4.24 9.66
C ASN A 127 -16.91 3.76 9.25
N ASN A 128 -17.86 4.68 9.01
CA ASN A 128 -19.21 4.26 8.63
C ASN A 128 -19.20 3.74 7.18
N TYR A 129 -18.03 3.41 6.64
CA TYR A 129 -17.84 2.61 5.46
C TYR A 129 -17.84 1.11 5.78
N GLN A 130 -18.33 0.32 4.85
CA GLN A 130 -18.26 -1.14 4.92
C GLN A 130 -17.25 -1.63 3.90
N SER A 131 -16.27 -2.43 4.33
CA SER A 131 -15.26 -2.98 3.44
C SER A 131 -15.17 -4.50 3.55
N TYR A 132 -14.86 -5.13 2.42
CA TYR A 132 -14.61 -6.56 2.34
C TYR A 132 -13.35 -6.81 1.54
N THR A 133 -12.50 -7.67 2.08
CA THR A 133 -11.24 -8.06 1.45
C THR A 133 -11.26 -9.53 1.10
N LYS A 134 -10.84 -9.87 -0.11
CA LYS A 134 -10.62 -11.26 -0.55
C LYS A 134 -9.23 -11.42 -1.12
N THR A 135 -8.46 -12.37 -0.59
CA THR A 135 -7.22 -12.82 -1.21
C THR A 135 -7.53 -13.54 -2.52
N LEU A 136 -6.90 -13.08 -3.61
CA LEU A 136 -7.11 -13.61 -4.94
C LEU A 136 -6.44 -14.99 -5.08
N THR A 137 -7.20 -15.93 -5.60
CA THR A 137 -6.69 -17.24 -6.01
C THR A 137 -6.21 -17.18 -7.45
N LYS A 138 -5.46 -18.20 -7.91
CA LYS A 138 -5.07 -18.34 -9.32
C LYS A 138 -6.25 -18.26 -10.29
N SER A 139 -7.43 -18.74 -9.89
CA SER A 139 -8.63 -18.69 -10.75
C SER A 139 -9.27 -17.30 -10.81
N ASP A 140 -9.08 -16.47 -9.78
CA ASP A 140 -9.57 -15.09 -9.81
C ASP A 140 -8.64 -14.21 -10.66
N ALA A 141 -7.32 -14.40 -10.54
CA ALA A 141 -6.29 -13.63 -11.23
C ALA A 141 -6.04 -14.08 -12.69
N ASN A 142 -6.85 -14.98 -13.25
CA ASN A 142 -6.70 -15.44 -14.62
C ASN A 142 -7.68 -14.77 -15.60
N ASN A 143 -7.27 -14.69 -16.86
CA ASN A 143 -8.15 -14.29 -17.95
C ASN A 143 -9.03 -15.47 -18.37
N GLY A 144 -10.20 -15.62 -17.74
CA GLY A 144 -11.22 -16.57 -18.20
C GLY A 144 -12.25 -17.01 -17.16
N GLY A 145 -11.94 -16.88 -15.85
CA GLY A 145 -12.80 -17.40 -14.78
C GLY A 145 -13.85 -16.44 -14.23
N GLY A 146 -13.66 -15.13 -14.33
CA GLY A 146 -14.42 -14.17 -13.52
C GLY A 146 -14.04 -14.24 -12.04
N PHE A 147 -14.45 -13.24 -11.27
CA PHE A 147 -14.16 -13.16 -9.84
C PHE A 147 -15.28 -13.77 -9.02
N ILE A 148 -14.96 -14.67 -8.09
CA ILE A 148 -15.93 -15.17 -7.12
C ILE A 148 -16.02 -14.17 -5.96
N CYS A 149 -17.16 -13.51 -5.82
CA CYS A 149 -17.38 -12.54 -4.75
C CYS A 149 -17.83 -13.27 -3.47
N PRO A 150 -17.25 -12.97 -2.29
CA PRO A 150 -17.74 -13.50 -1.02
C PRO A 150 -19.20 -13.11 -0.81
N LYS A 151 -20.04 -14.02 -0.31
CA LYS A 151 -21.48 -13.78 -0.10
C LYS A 151 -21.74 -12.49 0.69
N ASN A 152 -21.10 -12.38 1.86
CA ASN A 152 -21.26 -11.21 2.74
C ASN A 152 -20.83 -9.90 2.05
N CYS A 153 -19.83 -9.94 1.17
CA CYS A 153 -19.42 -8.77 0.39
C CYS A 153 -20.53 -8.35 -0.59
N ALA A 154 -21.04 -9.29 -1.38
CA ALA A 154 -22.04 -9.00 -2.40
C ALA A 154 -23.37 -8.52 -1.82
N GLU A 155 -23.85 -9.16 -0.75
CA GLU A 155 -25.13 -8.82 -0.12
C GLU A 155 -25.10 -7.51 0.69
N THR A 156 -23.92 -7.11 1.16
CA THR A 156 -23.75 -5.90 1.98
C THR A 156 -23.38 -4.68 1.15
N LEU A 157 -22.47 -4.82 0.17
CA LEU A 157 -21.89 -3.68 -0.55
C LEU A 157 -22.58 -3.36 -1.88
N PHE A 158 -23.12 -4.37 -2.56
CA PHE A 158 -23.69 -4.16 -3.89
C PHE A 158 -25.18 -3.83 -3.78
N PRO A 159 -25.76 -3.14 -4.78
CA PRO A 159 -27.20 -3.00 -4.83
C PRO A 159 -27.88 -4.39 -4.83
N PRO A 160 -29.07 -4.53 -4.24
CA PRO A 160 -29.73 -5.83 -4.15
C PRO A 160 -30.08 -6.36 -5.55
N LEU A 161 -29.89 -7.66 -5.76
CA LEU A 161 -30.32 -8.33 -6.98
C LEU A 161 -31.84 -8.54 -6.97
N ASP A 162 -32.44 -8.51 -8.16
CA ASP A 162 -33.81 -9.00 -8.34
C ASP A 162 -33.80 -10.52 -8.53
N TYR A 163 -34.25 -11.23 -7.49
CA TYR A 163 -34.30 -12.69 -7.45
C TYR A 163 -35.53 -13.30 -8.12
N SER A 164 -36.44 -12.48 -8.69
CA SER A 164 -37.56 -12.98 -9.50
C SER A 164 -37.09 -13.63 -10.81
N PHE A 165 -35.90 -13.26 -11.28
CA PHE A 165 -35.30 -13.84 -12.49
C PHE A 165 -34.62 -15.18 -12.20
N THR A 166 -34.65 -16.07 -13.21
CA THR A 166 -33.96 -17.38 -13.14
C THR A 166 -32.44 -17.25 -13.02
N LEU A 167 -31.86 -16.17 -13.54
CA LEU A 167 -30.44 -15.82 -13.37
C LEU A 167 -30.30 -14.34 -12.97
N PRO A 168 -30.42 -14.01 -11.67
CA PRO A 168 -30.32 -12.64 -11.18
C PRO A 168 -28.97 -12.02 -11.55
N SER A 169 -29.00 -10.88 -12.26
CA SER A 169 -27.78 -10.15 -12.59
C SER A 169 -28.02 -8.65 -12.71
N GLN A 170 -26.97 -7.88 -12.48
CA GLN A 170 -26.95 -6.42 -12.56
C GLN A 170 -25.56 -5.93 -12.98
N HIS A 171 -25.44 -4.64 -13.28
CA HIS A 171 -24.15 -3.98 -13.43
C HIS A 171 -23.80 -3.18 -12.18
N ILE A 172 -22.55 -3.28 -11.74
CA ILE A 172 -21.98 -2.44 -10.69
C ILE A 172 -20.85 -1.60 -11.26
N TYR A 173 -20.60 -0.45 -10.62
CA TYR A 173 -19.69 0.58 -11.11
C TYR A 173 -18.74 1.06 -10.01
N PRO A 174 -17.90 0.17 -9.45
CA PRO A 174 -16.91 0.61 -8.48
C PRO A 174 -15.86 1.55 -9.11
N THR A 175 -15.41 2.52 -8.33
CA THR A 175 -14.31 3.43 -8.70
C THR A 175 -13.02 3.00 -8.00
N ASP A 176 -11.91 2.97 -8.71
CA ASP A 176 -10.61 2.61 -8.12
C ASP A 176 -9.94 3.76 -7.36
N VAL A 177 -8.75 3.49 -6.80
CA VAL A 177 -7.97 4.47 -6.02
C VAL A 177 -7.54 5.68 -6.84
N HIS A 178 -7.49 5.57 -8.17
CA HIS A 178 -7.11 6.65 -9.09
C HIS A 178 -8.32 7.39 -9.66
N GLY A 179 -9.54 7.00 -9.28
CA GLY A 179 -10.77 7.59 -9.78
C GLY A 179 -11.28 6.97 -11.09
N GLU A 180 -10.71 5.84 -11.55
CA GLU A 180 -11.19 5.13 -12.74
C GLU A 180 -12.38 4.25 -12.40
N MET A 181 -13.46 4.39 -13.16
CA MET A 181 -14.69 3.62 -12.95
C MET A 181 -14.66 2.31 -13.74
N TRP A 182 -14.91 1.21 -13.03
CA TRP A 182 -14.92 -0.13 -13.60
C TRP A 182 -16.35 -0.68 -13.70
N LYS A 183 -16.76 -1.11 -14.89
CA LYS A 183 -18.08 -1.72 -15.09
C LYS A 183 -18.00 -3.24 -14.98
N PHE A 184 -18.64 -3.83 -13.97
CA PHE A 184 -18.72 -5.27 -13.82
C PHE A 184 -20.14 -5.80 -13.93
N ARG A 185 -20.32 -6.96 -14.56
CA ARG A 185 -21.58 -7.72 -14.46
C ARG A 185 -21.53 -8.61 -13.23
N HIS A 186 -22.31 -8.26 -12.22
CA HIS A 186 -22.57 -9.06 -11.03
C HIS A 186 -23.74 -10.01 -11.29
N SER A 187 -23.54 -11.31 -11.06
CA SER A 187 -24.60 -12.32 -11.18
C SER A 187 -24.58 -13.26 -9.97
N TYR A 188 -25.76 -13.76 -9.60
CA TYR A 188 -25.90 -14.82 -8.60
C TYR A 188 -26.27 -16.15 -9.28
N ASN A 189 -25.56 -17.21 -8.93
CA ASN A 189 -25.89 -18.57 -9.36
C ASN A 189 -26.56 -19.32 -8.20
N SER A 190 -27.87 -19.58 -8.32
CA SER A 190 -28.66 -20.25 -7.28
C SER A 190 -28.24 -21.68 -6.99
N MET A 191 -27.76 -22.43 -8.01
CA MET A 191 -27.32 -23.81 -7.82
C MET A 191 -26.04 -23.89 -6.98
N ARG A 192 -25.05 -23.03 -7.28
CA ARG A 192 -23.77 -22.98 -6.55
C ARG A 192 -23.81 -22.04 -5.35
N LYS A 193 -24.93 -21.34 -5.13
CA LYS A 193 -25.13 -20.30 -4.11
C LYS A 193 -23.99 -19.26 -4.09
N GLN A 194 -23.57 -18.83 -5.28
CA GLN A 194 -22.33 -18.06 -5.45
C GLN A 194 -22.56 -16.77 -6.23
N HIS A 195 -22.01 -15.67 -5.72
CA HIS A 195 -21.92 -14.40 -6.41
C HIS A 195 -20.67 -14.37 -7.29
N ARG A 196 -20.79 -13.83 -8.50
CA ARG A 196 -19.71 -13.75 -9.47
C ARG A 196 -19.70 -12.40 -10.19
N LEU A 197 -18.51 -11.84 -10.39
CA LEU A 197 -18.27 -10.77 -11.36
C LEU A 197 -17.71 -11.41 -12.64
N THR A 198 -18.38 -11.16 -13.76
CA THR A 198 -18.05 -11.79 -15.06
C THR A 198 -17.57 -10.75 -16.07
N ALA A 199 -18.47 -10.18 -16.86
CA ALA A 199 -18.12 -9.15 -17.83
C ALA A 199 -17.42 -7.97 -17.13
N GLY A 200 -16.37 -7.44 -17.76
CA GLY A 200 -15.49 -6.41 -17.20
C GLY A 200 -14.31 -6.96 -16.38
N TRP A 201 -14.44 -8.13 -15.75
CA TRP A 201 -13.39 -8.68 -14.89
C TRP A 201 -12.08 -8.94 -15.63
N SER A 202 -12.13 -9.58 -16.81
CA SER A 202 -10.91 -9.84 -17.60
C SER A 202 -10.20 -8.56 -18.04
N ALA A 203 -10.95 -7.48 -18.30
CA ALA A 203 -10.36 -6.17 -18.61
C ALA A 203 -9.66 -5.58 -17.38
N PHE A 204 -10.28 -5.69 -16.20
CA PHE A 204 -9.66 -5.30 -14.93
C PHE A 204 -8.38 -6.09 -14.65
N VAL A 205 -8.39 -7.42 -14.82
CA VAL A 205 -7.20 -8.26 -14.65
C VAL A 205 -6.11 -7.89 -15.65
N THR A 206 -6.46 -7.64 -16.91
CA THR A 206 -5.51 -7.27 -17.96
C THR A 206 -4.90 -5.89 -17.74
N ASN A 207 -5.66 -4.93 -17.22
CA ASN A 207 -5.16 -3.59 -16.96
C ASN A 207 -4.36 -3.55 -15.65
N LYS A 208 -4.99 -3.99 -14.55
CA LYS A 208 -4.42 -3.87 -13.20
C LYS A 208 -3.43 -4.96 -12.84
N GLN A 209 -3.31 -6.03 -13.64
CA GLN A 209 -2.36 -7.13 -13.44
C GLN A 209 -2.31 -7.66 -11.99
N PRO A 210 -3.46 -7.97 -11.35
CA PRO A 210 -3.46 -8.63 -10.05
C PRO A 210 -2.92 -10.05 -10.18
N VAL A 211 -2.17 -10.49 -9.16
CA VAL A 211 -1.66 -11.88 -9.10
C VAL A 211 -2.28 -12.65 -7.95
N SER A 212 -2.18 -13.99 -8.00
CA SER A 212 -2.59 -14.83 -6.88
C SER A 212 -1.82 -14.42 -5.62
N GLY A 213 -2.52 -14.25 -4.50
CA GLY A 213 -1.96 -13.73 -3.25
C GLY A 213 -2.23 -12.24 -3.00
N ASP A 214 -2.42 -11.43 -4.06
CA ASP A 214 -2.91 -10.06 -3.89
C ASP A 214 -4.30 -10.08 -3.23
N SER A 215 -4.66 -9.03 -2.51
CA SER A 215 -6.00 -8.89 -1.96
C SER A 215 -6.81 -7.88 -2.76
N LEU A 216 -8.03 -8.26 -3.16
CA LEU A 216 -8.99 -7.33 -3.73
C LEU A 216 -9.88 -6.80 -2.61
N VAL A 217 -10.01 -5.49 -2.54
CA VAL A 217 -10.79 -4.77 -1.52
C VAL A 217 -11.97 -4.10 -2.18
N PHE A 218 -13.17 -4.38 -1.69
CA PHE A 218 -14.37 -3.62 -2.01
C PHE A 218 -14.76 -2.75 -0.83
N LEU A 219 -15.22 -1.55 -1.11
CA LEU A 219 -15.62 -0.57 -0.11
C LEU A 219 -16.92 0.09 -0.55
N ARG A 220 -17.88 0.20 0.36
CA ARG A 220 -19.05 1.06 0.23
C ARG A 220 -18.86 2.25 1.16
N ALA A 221 -18.65 3.43 0.58
CA ALA A 221 -18.54 4.68 1.31
C ALA A 221 -19.93 5.12 1.83
N GLU A 222 -19.94 6.04 2.80
CA GLU A 222 -21.16 6.53 3.46
C GLU A 222 -22.12 7.22 2.48
N ASN A 223 -21.57 7.90 1.47
CA ASN A 223 -22.31 8.53 0.38
C ASN A 223 -22.95 7.51 -0.60
N GLY A 224 -22.74 6.21 -0.39
CA GLY A 224 -23.21 5.15 -1.28
C GLY A 224 -22.35 4.97 -2.53
N GLU A 225 -21.13 5.50 -2.58
CA GLU A 225 -20.19 5.18 -3.65
C GLU A 225 -19.55 3.82 -3.39
N LEU A 226 -19.39 3.04 -4.46
CA LEU A 226 -18.70 1.76 -4.41
C LEU A 226 -17.27 1.98 -4.91
N HIS A 227 -16.30 1.43 -4.21
CA HIS A 227 -14.90 1.47 -4.61
C HIS A 227 -14.29 0.08 -4.67
N ILE A 228 -13.24 -0.05 -5.49
CA ILE A 228 -12.45 -1.28 -5.65
C ILE A 228 -10.97 -0.95 -5.59
N GLY A 229 -10.21 -1.67 -4.78
CA GLY A 229 -8.77 -1.48 -4.63
C GLY A 229 -8.03 -2.81 -4.67
N ILE A 230 -6.75 -2.75 -5.01
CA ILE A 230 -5.85 -3.91 -4.93
C ILE A 230 -4.81 -3.63 -3.87
N ARG A 231 -4.74 -4.49 -2.87
CA ARG A 231 -3.63 -4.52 -1.91
C ARG A 231 -2.63 -5.57 -2.35
N ARG A 232 -1.46 -5.12 -2.77
CA ARG A 232 -0.39 -5.98 -3.30
C ARG A 232 0.19 -6.86 -2.21
N SER A 233 0.40 -8.13 -2.53
CA SER A 233 1.13 -9.05 -1.66
C SER A 233 2.63 -8.75 -1.70
N LYS A 234 3.36 -9.13 -0.64
CA LYS A 234 4.81 -9.02 -0.63
C LYS A 234 5.38 -9.99 -1.66
N ARG A 235 5.76 -9.47 -2.83
CA ARG A 235 6.50 -10.23 -3.83
C ARG A 235 7.90 -10.44 -3.27
N GLY A 236 8.11 -11.56 -2.58
CA GLY A 236 9.43 -12.18 -2.62
C GLY A 236 9.77 -12.38 -4.09
N ASN A 237 10.99 -12.08 -4.49
CA ASN A 237 11.45 -12.27 -5.87
C ASN A 237 11.45 -13.78 -6.16
N ASP A 238 10.27 -14.34 -6.46
CA ASP A 238 10.04 -15.76 -6.64
C ASP A 238 10.43 -16.12 -8.08
N PHE A 239 11.74 -16.11 -8.31
CA PHE A 239 12.32 -16.84 -9.43
C PHE A 239 12.10 -18.33 -9.17
N GLY A 240 10.93 -18.80 -9.63
CA GLY A 240 10.64 -20.18 -10.01
C GLY A 240 11.26 -21.28 -9.14
N PHE A 241 10.79 -21.46 -7.91
CA PHE A 241 10.94 -22.76 -7.25
C PHE A 241 9.79 -23.67 -7.67
N ASN A 242 10.06 -24.47 -8.69
CA ASN A 242 9.20 -25.55 -9.15
C ASN A 242 9.16 -26.63 -8.06
N PRO A 243 8.03 -26.93 -7.37
CA PRO A 243 7.99 -27.96 -6.34
C PRO A 243 7.81 -29.33 -7.01
N SER A 244 8.84 -29.78 -7.71
CA SER A 244 8.94 -31.13 -8.24
C SER A 244 10.37 -31.64 -8.14
N SER A 245 10.86 -31.75 -6.90
CA SER A 245 12.01 -32.58 -6.57
C SER A 245 11.69 -33.31 -5.28
N LYS A 246 11.29 -34.57 -5.39
CA LYS A 246 11.16 -35.50 -4.26
C LYS A 246 12.56 -35.71 -3.65
N SER A 247 12.78 -35.29 -2.41
CA SER A 247 13.85 -35.84 -1.57
C SER A 247 13.31 -36.06 -0.15
N LYS A 248 13.75 -37.18 0.42
CA LYS A 248 13.17 -37.95 1.53
C LYS A 248 13.33 -37.28 2.91
N PRO A 249 12.53 -37.68 3.92
CA PRO A 249 12.63 -37.11 5.27
C PRO A 249 13.80 -37.73 6.04
N GLY A 250 14.65 -36.88 6.61
CA GLY A 250 15.66 -37.24 7.60
C GLY A 250 15.47 -36.39 8.85
N ASN A 251 15.26 -37.05 9.98
CA ASN A 251 15.13 -36.48 11.32
C ASN A 251 16.37 -35.68 11.71
N GLU A 252 16.24 -34.39 12.06
CA GLU A 252 17.08 -33.76 13.08
C GLU A 252 16.27 -32.71 13.87
N ILE A 253 16.37 -32.82 15.19
CA ILE A 253 15.75 -31.98 16.21
C ILE A 253 16.55 -30.68 16.29
N GLY A 254 15.91 -29.53 16.04
CA GLY A 254 16.55 -28.21 16.06
C GLY A 254 15.71 -27.18 16.78
N THR A 255 16.11 -26.89 18.01
CA THR A 255 15.54 -25.94 18.96
C THR A 255 15.40 -24.54 18.36
N ARG A 256 14.21 -23.93 18.53
CA ARG A 256 13.97 -22.49 18.30
C ARG A 256 14.93 -21.68 19.18
N LEU A 257 15.82 -20.91 18.55
CA LEU A 257 16.51 -19.80 19.23
C LEU A 257 15.98 -18.47 18.68
N VAL A 258 15.53 -17.67 19.62
CA VAL A 258 15.05 -16.29 19.49
C VAL A 258 16.26 -15.38 19.20
N PRO A 259 16.19 -14.40 18.27
CA PRO A 259 17.27 -13.43 18.15
C PRO A 259 17.23 -12.45 19.33
N SER A 260 18.25 -12.55 20.18
CA SER A 260 18.57 -11.58 21.23
C SER A 260 19.21 -10.34 20.61
N TYR A 261 18.72 -9.17 20.99
CA TYR A 261 19.33 -7.87 20.72
C TYR A 261 20.66 -7.75 21.47
N GLY A 262 21.69 -7.18 20.83
CA GLY A 262 22.87 -6.70 21.54
C GLY A 262 24.19 -6.72 20.76
N GLU A 263 24.69 -5.52 20.47
CA GLU A 263 26.07 -5.11 20.78
C GLU A 263 27.20 -5.51 19.81
N LEU A 264 27.61 -4.56 18.98
CA LEU A 264 28.88 -4.56 18.26
C LEU A 264 29.99 -4.11 19.22
N THR A 265 30.78 -5.05 19.74
CA THR A 265 32.06 -4.74 20.38
C THR A 265 33.23 -5.08 19.47
N SER A 266 34.08 -4.08 19.26
CA SER A 266 35.42 -4.17 18.68
C SER A 266 36.32 -5.12 19.48
N SER A 267 36.93 -6.10 18.82
CA SER A 267 38.10 -6.82 19.33
C SER A 267 39.08 -7.11 18.21
N SER A 268 40.22 -6.47 18.31
CA SER A 268 41.43 -6.69 17.54
C SER A 268 42.08 -8.03 17.89
N ARG A 269 42.48 -8.83 16.88
CA ARG A 269 43.76 -9.56 16.81
C ARG A 269 43.95 -10.28 15.47
N GLU A 270 45.08 -9.92 14.86
CA GLU A 270 46.09 -10.69 14.12
C GLU A 270 45.69 -11.79 13.10
N LYS A 271 46.13 -11.47 11.86
CA LYS A 271 46.48 -12.29 10.68
C LYS A 271 46.45 -13.81 10.81
N ASP A 272 45.71 -14.43 9.88
CA ASP A 272 46.17 -15.62 9.18
C ASP A 272 45.67 -15.59 7.71
N ASP A 273 46.64 -15.72 6.79
CA ASP A 273 46.44 -15.72 5.33
C ASP A 273 45.85 -17.06 4.86
N LYS A 274 44.65 -17.02 4.26
CA LYS A 274 44.20 -17.97 3.22
C LYS A 274 43.02 -17.41 2.41
N PRO A 275 43.05 -17.48 1.06
CA PRO A 275 42.01 -16.89 0.23
C PRO A 275 40.81 -17.83 0.15
N GLN A 276 39.75 -17.56 0.92
CA GLN A 276 38.45 -18.20 0.73
C GLN A 276 37.51 -17.25 -0.02
N LYS A 277 36.99 -17.78 -1.14
CA LYS A 277 36.04 -17.16 -2.05
C LYS A 277 34.92 -16.46 -1.30
N THR A 278 34.76 -15.18 -1.59
CA THR A 278 33.64 -14.34 -1.18
C THR A 278 32.35 -14.87 -1.81
N SER A 279 31.66 -15.78 -1.13
CA SER A 279 30.23 -15.99 -1.34
C SER A 279 29.53 -14.75 -0.81
N LYS A 280 29.24 -13.82 -1.72
CA LYS A 280 28.39 -12.65 -1.50
C LYS A 280 27.15 -13.08 -0.71
N GLY A 281 27.06 -12.62 0.53
CA GLY A 281 25.83 -12.68 1.32
C GLY A 281 24.75 -11.94 0.55
N ASN A 282 23.73 -12.68 0.15
CA ASN A 282 22.63 -12.18 -0.66
C ASN A 282 21.62 -11.49 0.26
N GLU A 283 21.99 -10.35 0.85
CA GLU A 283 21.04 -9.45 1.49
C GLU A 283 20.40 -8.58 0.40
N MET A 284 19.50 -9.21 -0.37
CA MET A 284 18.69 -8.46 -1.32
C MET A 284 17.68 -7.62 -0.55
N GLY A 285 17.81 -6.30 -0.62
CA GLY A 285 16.82 -5.35 -0.12
C GLY A 285 15.45 -5.69 -0.71
N ILE A 286 14.53 -6.12 0.15
CA ILE A 286 13.13 -6.43 -0.22
C ILE A 286 12.27 -5.15 -0.15
N GLY A 287 12.89 -4.02 0.21
CA GLY A 287 12.25 -2.72 0.32
C GLY A 287 11.99 -2.04 -1.03
N LYS A 288 11.33 -0.88 -0.99
CA LYS A 288 10.94 -0.10 -2.17
C LYS A 288 11.43 1.34 -2.14
N VAL A 289 11.99 1.76 -1.01
CA VAL A 289 12.58 3.09 -0.87
C VAL A 289 13.98 3.05 -1.48
N LYS A 290 14.37 4.07 -2.22
CA LYS A 290 15.73 4.13 -2.77
C LYS A 290 16.74 4.33 -1.65
N ALA A 291 17.91 3.71 -1.77
CA ALA A 291 18.95 3.85 -0.76
C ALA A 291 19.37 5.31 -0.57
N GLU A 292 19.39 6.10 -1.65
CA GLU A 292 19.72 7.53 -1.61
C GLU A 292 18.72 8.34 -0.79
N ASP A 293 17.42 8.06 -0.95
CA ASP A 293 16.36 8.75 -0.22
C ASP A 293 16.47 8.45 1.29
N VAL A 294 16.83 7.21 1.66
CA VAL A 294 17.09 6.84 3.06
C VAL A 294 18.31 7.59 3.61
N ILE A 295 19.42 7.62 2.85
CA ILE A 295 20.65 8.32 3.26
C ILE A 295 20.37 9.81 3.45
N GLU A 296 19.64 10.43 2.52
CA GLU A 296 19.27 11.83 2.59
C GLU A 296 18.37 12.11 3.80
N ALA A 297 17.31 11.32 4.01
CA ALA A 297 16.43 11.46 5.15
C ALA A 297 17.17 11.37 6.49
N VAL A 298 18.05 10.37 6.65
CA VAL A 298 18.87 10.21 7.85
C VAL A 298 19.82 11.40 8.03
N LYS A 299 20.50 11.84 6.97
CA LYS A 299 21.42 12.98 7.02
C LYS A 299 20.68 14.26 7.43
N LEU A 300 19.50 14.53 6.88
CA LEU A 300 18.70 15.70 7.22
C LEU A 300 18.19 15.62 8.67
N GLY A 301 17.71 14.46 9.10
CA GLY A 301 17.26 14.22 10.47
C GLY A 301 18.36 14.47 11.50
N VAL A 302 19.58 13.94 11.26
CA VAL A 302 20.74 14.15 12.15
C VAL A 302 21.16 15.62 12.20
N ASN A 303 21.00 16.36 11.10
CA ASN A 303 21.31 17.79 11.02
C ASN A 303 20.16 18.69 11.52
N MET A 304 19.13 18.13 12.16
CA MET A 304 17.97 18.87 12.68
C MET A 304 17.19 19.64 11.59
N GLN A 305 17.15 19.10 10.37
CA GLN A 305 16.44 19.70 9.24
C GLN A 305 15.18 18.91 8.90
N PRO A 306 14.08 19.57 8.48
CA PRO A 306 12.88 18.86 8.04
C PRO A 306 13.13 18.00 6.79
N PHE A 307 12.58 16.78 6.79
CA PHE A 307 12.81 15.79 5.73
C PHE A 307 11.55 15.00 5.40
N ASP A 308 11.56 14.34 4.24
CA ASP A 308 10.46 13.50 3.79
C ASP A 308 10.84 12.02 3.96
N VAL A 309 9.86 11.19 4.34
CA VAL A 309 9.98 9.74 4.34
C VAL A 309 8.81 9.12 3.60
N VAL A 310 9.05 7.98 2.94
CA VAL A 310 8.01 7.22 2.27
C VAL A 310 7.77 5.93 3.04
N TYR A 311 6.54 5.76 3.50
CA TYR A 311 6.10 4.57 4.21
C TYR A 311 5.16 3.77 3.31
N TYR A 312 5.54 2.53 3.03
CA TYR A 312 4.64 1.58 2.40
C TYR A 312 4.01 0.70 3.49
N PRO A 313 2.68 0.61 3.57
CA PRO A 313 1.99 -0.26 4.53
C PRO A 313 1.97 -1.71 4.04
N TRP A 314 2.61 -2.63 4.76
CA TRP A 314 2.56 -4.07 4.48
C TRP A 314 2.19 -4.81 5.76
N VAL A 315 1.58 -5.98 5.61
CA VAL A 315 1.35 -6.87 6.75
C VAL A 315 2.71 -7.35 7.26
N GLY A 316 3.06 -6.94 8.48
CA GLY A 316 4.25 -7.42 9.20
C GLY A 316 5.55 -6.65 8.96
N THR A 317 5.55 -5.51 8.25
CA THR A 317 6.73 -4.63 8.24
C THR A 317 6.79 -3.84 9.55
N PRO A 318 7.95 -3.81 10.23
CA PRO A 318 8.12 -2.96 11.41
C PRO A 318 7.89 -1.49 11.00
N SER A 319 7.09 -0.78 11.80
CA SER A 319 6.98 0.67 11.67
C SER A 319 8.31 1.28 12.07
N PHE A 320 8.82 2.21 11.26
CA PHE A 320 10.00 3.02 11.58
C PHE A 320 9.62 4.45 12.05
N LEU A 321 8.31 4.65 12.30
CA LEU A 321 7.65 5.89 12.71
C LEU A 321 6.72 5.63 13.90
#